data_AF-A0A537K413-F1
#
_entry.id   AF-A0A537K413-F1
#
_cell.length_a   1.000
_cell.length_b   1.000
_cell.length_c   1.000
_cell.angle_alpha   90.00
_cell.angle_beta   90.00
_cell.angle_gamma   90.00
#
_symmetry.space_group_name_H-M   'P 1'
#
loop_
_entity.id
_entity.type
_entity.pdbx_description
1 polymer ?
#
loop_
_entity_poly.entity_id
_entity_poly.type
_entity_poly.pdbx_seq_one_letter_code
_entity_poly.pdbx_strand_id
1 'polypeptide(L)'
;MRAPGRPRPLPGGRDRGAALYEVLIALVLMGLVSLAVFAAFKAGDTAWATSVQFVAEQQNARMLLNTVSRAVRMVGYQYTGGNPPVIDGQSSSLAFYADIDGDGTIECYRYYLNGTTVYEAVVQGAACASSILTAAGAPLTAANEAQSLAVNNLTFTYYSAADLGGALLSAPLSTGNAYLARRIDVSVTVRGVKSAGPPFTIATQAVFRVGR
;
A
#
# COMPACT_ATOMS: atom_id res chain seq x y z
N MET A 1 79.21 -49.86 -34.52
CA MET A 1 78.50 -48.55 -34.51
C MET A 1 77.00 -48.80 -34.67
N ARG A 2 76.22 -47.89 -34.10
CA ARG A 2 74.81 -47.93 -33.71
C ARG A 2 73.83 -47.98 -34.92
N ALA A 3 72.69 -48.65 -34.74
CA ALA A 3 71.66 -48.95 -35.75
C ALA A 3 70.97 -47.73 -36.40
N PRO A 4 70.12 -47.98 -37.41
CA PRO A 4 68.75 -47.48 -37.32
C PRO A 4 67.72 -48.59 -37.52
N GLY A 5 66.93 -48.83 -36.47
CA GLY A 5 65.72 -49.63 -36.57
C GLY A 5 64.61 -48.89 -37.33
N ARG A 6 63.86 -49.63 -38.14
CA ARG A 6 62.54 -49.26 -38.67
C ARG A 6 61.54 -50.35 -38.25
N PRO A 7 60.24 -50.08 -38.27
CA PRO A 7 59.48 -48.95 -37.75
C PRO A 7 58.56 -49.43 -36.60
N ARG A 8 58.21 -48.54 -35.65
CA ARG A 8 57.09 -48.82 -34.74
C ARG A 8 55.78 -48.59 -35.50
N PRO A 9 54.86 -49.57 -35.59
CA PRO A 9 53.50 -49.27 -35.97
C PRO A 9 52.89 -48.43 -34.85
N LEU A 10 52.47 -47.20 -35.15
CA LEU A 10 51.56 -46.48 -34.28
C LEU A 10 50.25 -47.28 -34.26
N PRO A 11 49.79 -47.78 -33.11
CA PRO A 11 48.54 -48.50 -33.04
C PRO A 11 47.41 -47.63 -33.57
N GLY A 12 46.68 -48.17 -34.54
CA GLY A 12 45.42 -47.63 -34.98
C GLY A 12 44.42 -47.61 -33.83
N GLY A 13 43.71 -46.50 -33.72
CA GLY A 13 42.64 -46.31 -32.75
C GLY A 13 41.96 -44.99 -33.04
N ARG A 14 41.39 -44.86 -34.24
CA ARG A 14 40.40 -43.83 -34.48
C ARG A 14 39.18 -44.28 -33.67
N ASP A 15 38.97 -43.69 -32.50
CA ASP A 15 37.84 -43.87 -31.61
C ASP A 15 36.53 -43.40 -32.28
N ARG A 16 36.13 -44.07 -33.36
CA ARG A 16 34.93 -43.73 -34.15
C ARG A 16 33.63 -44.17 -33.46
N GLY A 17 33.74 -45.02 -32.43
CA GLY A 17 32.65 -45.36 -31.52
C GLY A 17 32.56 -44.44 -30.30
N ALA A 18 33.63 -43.69 -29.98
CA ALA A 18 33.61 -42.77 -28.82
C ALA A 18 32.93 -41.43 -29.10
N ALA A 19 33.03 -40.96 -30.35
CA ALA A 19 32.47 -39.67 -30.73
C ALA A 19 30.93 -39.60 -30.63
N LEU A 20 30.19 -40.69 -30.91
CA LEU A 20 28.72 -40.62 -30.93
C LEU A 20 28.15 -40.57 -29.51
N TYR A 21 28.65 -41.40 -28.59
CA TYR A 21 28.17 -41.39 -27.21
C TYR A 21 28.58 -40.11 -26.49
N GLU A 22 29.77 -39.55 -26.75
CA GLU A 22 30.21 -38.28 -26.18
C GLU A 22 29.32 -37.13 -26.65
N VAL A 23 28.96 -37.09 -27.94
CA VAL A 23 28.03 -36.07 -28.46
C VAL A 23 26.64 -36.22 -27.86
N LEU A 24 26.14 -37.46 -27.69
CA LEU A 24 24.86 -37.69 -27.02
C LEU A 24 24.87 -37.24 -25.55
N ILE A 25 25.94 -37.56 -24.81
CA ILE A 25 26.12 -37.12 -23.43
C ILE A 25 26.21 -35.59 -23.37
N ALA A 26 26.99 -34.96 -24.26
CA ALA A 26 27.11 -33.51 -24.32
C ALA A 26 25.77 -32.82 -24.60
N LEU A 27 24.95 -33.36 -25.51
CA LEU A 27 23.61 -32.84 -25.79
C LEU A 27 22.67 -32.96 -24.59
N VAL A 28 22.70 -34.11 -23.90
CA VAL A 28 21.90 -34.31 -22.68
C VAL A 28 22.33 -33.33 -21.59
N LEU A 29 23.63 -33.18 -21.35
CA LEU A 29 24.16 -32.24 -20.36
C LEU A 29 23.81 -30.80 -20.71
N MET A 30 23.94 -30.39 -21.98
CA MET A 30 23.55 -29.06 -22.44
C MET A 30 22.05 -28.81 -22.26
N GLY A 31 21.21 -29.82 -22.52
CA GLY A 31 19.77 -29.75 -22.27
C GLY A 31 19.45 -29.56 -20.79
N LEU A 32 20.10 -30.31 -19.90
CA LEU A 32 19.94 -30.16 -18.44
C LEU A 32 20.38 -28.79 -17.94
N VAL A 33 21.51 -28.28 -18.41
CA VAL A 33 22.00 -26.93 -18.07
C VAL A 33 21.02 -25.87 -18.57
N SER A 34 20.52 -26.00 -19.80
CA SER A 34 19.56 -25.05 -20.37
C SER A 34 18.24 -25.03 -19.59
N LEU A 35 17.73 -26.19 -19.17
CA LEU A 35 16.55 -26.30 -18.32
C LEU A 35 16.77 -25.63 -16.95
N ALA A 36 17.93 -25.85 -16.33
CA ALA A 36 18.29 -25.22 -15.07
C ALA A 36 18.35 -23.69 -15.19
N VAL A 37 18.99 -23.17 -16.24
CA VAL A 37 19.06 -21.72 -16.52
C VAL A 37 17.67 -21.13 -16.77
N PHE A 38 16.83 -21.82 -17.55
CA PHE A 38 15.48 -21.34 -17.83
C PHE A 38 14.58 -21.35 -16.59
N ALA A 39 14.68 -22.38 -15.75
CA ALA A 39 13.98 -22.43 -14.47
C ALA A 39 14.42 -21.30 -13.53
N ALA A 40 15.73 -21.05 -13.44
CA ALA A 40 16.28 -19.95 -12.66
C ALA A 40 15.82 -18.58 -13.19
N PHE A 41 15.80 -18.40 -14.51
CA PHE A 41 15.30 -17.17 -15.14
C PHE A 41 13.82 -16.93 -14.84
N LYS A 42 12.96 -17.95 -15.00
CA LYS A 42 11.53 -17.84 -14.65
C LYS A 42 11.32 -17.52 -13.16
N ALA A 43 12.07 -18.16 -12.28
CA ALA A 43 12.03 -17.87 -10.86
C ALA A 43 12.45 -16.41 -10.58
N GLY A 44 13.50 -15.93 -11.25
CA GLY A 44 13.94 -14.53 -11.17
C GLY A 44 12.90 -13.52 -11.65
N ASP A 45 12.28 -13.77 -12.80
CA ASP A 45 11.26 -12.89 -13.38
C ASP A 45 10.01 -12.76 -12.49
N THR A 46 9.50 -13.90 -11.99
CA THR A 46 8.36 -13.91 -11.06
C THR A 46 8.68 -13.22 -9.73
N ALA A 47 9.89 -13.42 -9.20
CA ALA A 47 10.35 -12.75 -7.98
C ALA A 47 10.50 -11.23 -8.18
N TRP A 48 11.05 -10.81 -9.33
CA TRP A 48 11.19 -9.40 -9.68
C TRP A 48 9.83 -8.73 -9.84
N ALA A 49 8.90 -9.34 -10.59
CA ALA A 49 7.55 -8.83 -10.77
C ALA A 49 6.87 -8.62 -9.41
N THR A 50 6.87 -9.65 -8.55
CA THR A 50 6.26 -9.60 -7.22
C THR A 50 6.85 -8.48 -6.36
N SER A 51 8.17 -8.28 -6.44
CA SER A 51 8.87 -7.24 -5.69
C SER A 51 8.47 -5.84 -6.16
N VAL A 52 8.38 -5.62 -7.47
CA VAL A 52 7.92 -4.34 -8.04
C VAL A 52 6.48 -4.04 -7.63
N GLN A 53 5.59 -5.04 -7.65
CA GLN A 53 4.21 -4.88 -7.19
C GLN A 53 4.14 -4.52 -5.71
N PHE A 54 4.90 -5.20 -4.85
CA PHE A 54 4.92 -4.91 -3.41
C PHE A 54 5.38 -3.47 -3.11
N VAL A 55 6.37 -2.96 -3.86
CA VAL A 55 6.82 -1.57 -3.73
C VAL A 55 5.73 -0.59 -4.16
N ALA A 56 5.05 -0.85 -5.28
CA ALA A 56 3.96 -0.01 -5.76
C ALA A 56 2.78 0.04 -4.75
N GLU A 57 2.40 -1.11 -4.19
CA GLU A 57 1.35 -1.21 -3.17
C GLU A 57 1.70 -0.37 -1.92
N GLN A 58 2.96 -0.40 -1.47
CA GLN A 58 3.40 0.44 -0.35
C GLN A 58 3.37 1.93 -0.68
N GLN A 59 3.75 2.33 -1.89
CA GLN A 59 3.69 3.74 -2.31
C GLN A 59 2.25 4.24 -2.36
N ASN A 60 1.33 3.44 -2.90
CA ASN A 60 -0.09 3.76 -2.94
C ASN A 60 -0.69 3.85 -1.53
N ALA A 61 -0.33 2.94 -0.62
CA ALA A 61 -0.73 2.99 0.78
C ALA A 61 -0.25 4.28 1.48
N ARG A 62 1.00 4.69 1.22
CA ARG A 62 1.56 5.95 1.75
C ARG A 62 0.85 7.17 1.18
N MET A 63 0.50 7.14 -0.10
CA MET A 63 -0.22 8.24 -0.74
C MET A 63 -1.61 8.38 -0.15
N LEU A 64 -2.37 7.28 -0.03
CA LEU A 64 -3.67 7.26 0.64
C LEU A 64 -3.58 7.83 2.06
N LEU A 65 -2.63 7.36 2.85
CA LEU A 65 -2.45 7.83 4.23
C LEU A 65 -2.07 9.31 4.29
N ASN A 66 -1.26 9.80 3.35
CA ASN A 66 -0.88 11.21 3.25
C ASN A 66 -2.10 12.09 2.90
N THR A 67 -2.93 11.67 1.95
CA THR A 67 -4.17 12.37 1.60
C THR A 67 -5.10 12.47 2.80
N VAL A 68 -5.41 11.34 3.44
CA VAL A 68 -6.31 11.33 4.61
C VAL A 68 -5.72 12.16 5.75
N SER A 69 -4.44 11.98 6.10
CA SER A 69 -3.82 12.72 7.21
C SER A 69 -3.70 14.22 6.96
N ARG A 70 -3.50 14.65 5.71
CA ARG A 70 -3.54 16.08 5.35
C ARG A 70 -4.93 16.66 5.59
N ALA A 71 -5.98 15.97 5.15
CA ALA A 71 -7.35 16.42 5.38
C ALA A 71 -7.70 16.42 6.88
N VAL A 72 -7.27 15.40 7.63
CA VAL A 72 -7.48 15.34 9.09
C VAL A 72 -6.78 16.49 9.82
N ARG A 73 -5.63 16.98 9.35
CA ARG A 73 -4.98 18.18 9.92
C ARG A 73 -5.78 19.46 9.69
N MET A 74 -6.65 19.46 8.69
CA MET A 74 -7.53 20.58 8.34
C MET A 74 -8.90 20.50 9.02
N VAL A 75 -9.13 19.53 9.91
CA VAL A 75 -10.36 19.48 10.72
C VAL A 75 -10.60 20.80 11.42
N GLY A 76 -11.77 21.40 11.19
CA GLY A 76 -12.18 22.67 11.76
C GLY A 76 -11.50 23.90 11.14
N TYR A 77 -10.77 23.74 10.03
CA TYR A 77 -10.13 24.89 9.37
C TYR A 77 -11.18 25.87 8.85
N GLN A 78 -11.03 27.13 9.26
CA GLN A 78 -11.98 28.25 9.07
C GLN A 78 -13.43 28.01 9.52
N TYR A 79 -13.70 26.89 10.18
CA TYR A 79 -15.02 26.59 10.72
C TYR A 79 -15.26 27.37 12.02
N THR A 80 -16.29 28.21 12.02
CA THR A 80 -16.69 29.07 13.17
C THR A 80 -18.06 28.68 13.75
N GLY A 81 -18.56 27.49 13.43
CA GLY A 81 -19.85 27.03 13.94
C GLY A 81 -19.79 26.62 15.42
N GLY A 82 -20.93 26.68 16.11
CA GLY A 82 -21.01 26.38 17.55
C GLY A 82 -20.93 24.88 17.91
N ASN A 83 -20.96 23.99 16.94
CA ASN A 83 -20.82 22.53 17.12
C ASN A 83 -19.34 22.10 17.07
N PRO A 84 -18.95 20.92 17.56
CA PRO A 84 -17.56 20.47 17.41
C PRO A 84 -17.19 20.32 15.92
N PRO A 85 -15.92 20.58 15.55
CA PRO A 85 -15.47 20.47 14.16
C PRO A 85 -15.50 19.03 13.64
N VAL A 86 -15.47 18.03 14.54
CA VAL A 86 -15.73 16.63 14.20
C VAL A 86 -17.24 16.37 14.27
N ILE A 87 -17.80 15.93 13.15
CA ILE A 87 -19.23 15.63 12.99
C ILE A 87 -19.55 14.22 13.51
N ASP A 88 -18.75 13.24 13.09
CA ASP A 88 -18.89 11.84 13.48
C ASP A 88 -17.51 11.20 13.54
N GLY A 89 -17.16 10.65 14.71
CA GLY A 89 -15.84 10.06 14.97
C GLY A 89 -15.95 8.59 15.31
N GLN A 90 -16.01 7.73 14.30
CA GLN A 90 -16.04 6.28 14.45
C GLN A 90 -14.63 5.70 14.41
N SER A 91 -14.48 4.42 14.73
CA SER A 91 -13.21 3.73 14.57
C SER A 91 -12.84 3.54 13.10
N SER A 92 -13.79 3.35 12.19
CA SER A 92 -13.54 3.07 10.76
C SER A 92 -14.04 4.16 9.80
N SER A 93 -14.63 5.24 10.33
CA SER A 93 -15.02 6.42 9.55
C SER A 93 -14.85 7.69 10.36
N LEU A 94 -14.60 8.78 9.66
CA LEU A 94 -14.42 10.10 10.25
C LEU A 94 -15.11 11.12 9.35
N ALA A 95 -16.03 11.91 9.92
CA ALA A 95 -16.65 13.06 9.26
C ALA A 95 -16.37 14.35 10.04
N PHE A 96 -16.09 15.45 9.34
CA PHE A 96 -15.73 16.73 9.94
C PHE A 96 -16.00 17.92 9.02
N TYR A 97 -16.05 19.12 9.60
CA TYR A 97 -16.12 20.38 8.88
C TYR A 97 -14.72 20.91 8.54
N ALA A 98 -14.54 21.46 7.34
CA ALA A 98 -13.36 22.22 6.95
C ALA A 98 -13.65 23.02 5.67
N ASP A 99 -12.95 24.14 5.50
CA ASP A 99 -12.81 24.86 4.22
C ASP A 99 -11.44 24.48 3.61
N ILE A 100 -11.35 23.36 2.89
CA ILE A 100 -10.04 22.86 2.41
C ILE A 100 -9.57 23.62 1.17
N ASP A 101 -10.48 24.08 0.32
CA ASP A 101 -10.14 24.79 -0.92
C ASP A 101 -9.92 26.30 -0.72
N GLY A 102 -10.32 26.84 0.44
CA GLY A 102 -10.08 28.21 0.85
C GLY A 102 -11.03 29.19 0.17
N ASP A 103 -12.19 28.74 -0.31
CA ASP A 103 -13.18 29.59 -0.99
C ASP A 103 -14.08 30.37 -0.01
N GLY A 104 -13.95 30.10 1.29
CA GLY A 104 -14.72 30.73 2.37
C GLY A 104 -16.05 30.03 2.67
N THR A 105 -16.37 28.96 1.97
CA THR A 105 -17.49 28.06 2.25
C THR A 105 -17.01 26.93 3.14
N ILE A 106 -17.86 26.49 4.06
CA ILE A 106 -17.58 25.29 4.86
C ILE A 106 -18.12 24.07 4.13
N GLU A 107 -17.26 23.07 3.96
CA GLU A 107 -17.66 21.73 3.56
C GLU A 107 -17.61 20.75 4.73
N CYS A 108 -18.36 19.67 4.54
CA CYS A 108 -18.24 18.48 5.33
C CYS A 108 -17.50 17.42 4.53
N TYR A 109 -16.44 16.86 5.10
CA TYR A 109 -15.69 15.75 4.54
C TYR A 109 -16.02 14.48 5.32
N ARG A 110 -16.02 13.32 4.65
CA ARG A 110 -16.05 12.01 5.30
C ARG A 110 -15.12 11.02 4.63
N TYR A 111 -14.25 10.43 5.44
CA TYR A 111 -13.42 9.29 5.04
C TYR A 111 -13.98 8.02 5.65
N TYR A 112 -14.16 6.98 4.84
CA TYR A 112 -14.69 5.70 5.31
C TYR A 112 -14.20 4.54 4.45
N LEU A 113 -14.10 3.35 5.06
CA LEU A 113 -13.82 2.11 4.34
C LEU A 113 -15.13 1.46 3.91
N ASN A 114 -15.25 1.11 2.62
CA ASN A 114 -16.33 0.28 2.11
C ASN A 114 -15.73 -0.86 1.27
N GLY A 115 -15.95 -2.09 1.73
CA GLY A 115 -15.25 -3.26 1.20
C GLY A 115 -13.74 -3.13 1.44
N THR A 116 -12.98 -3.07 0.35
CA THR A 116 -11.51 -2.91 0.37
C THR A 116 -11.03 -1.53 -0.09
N THR A 117 -11.95 -0.60 -0.31
CA THR A 117 -11.68 0.72 -0.88
C THR A 117 -12.02 1.82 0.12
N VAL A 118 -11.09 2.76 0.30
CA VAL A 118 -11.33 3.97 1.09
C VAL A 118 -11.94 5.03 0.20
N TYR A 119 -13.04 5.62 0.68
CA TYR A 119 -13.80 6.64 -0.01
C TYR A 119 -13.68 7.97 0.70
N GLU A 120 -13.77 9.04 -0.08
CA GLU A 120 -13.94 10.43 0.36
C GLU A 120 -15.30 10.91 -0.12
N ALA A 121 -16.17 11.31 0.80
CA ALA A 121 -17.38 12.06 0.47
C ALA A 121 -17.18 13.52 0.86
N VAL A 122 -17.70 14.42 0.02
CA VAL A 122 -17.68 15.86 0.25
C VAL A 122 -19.08 16.39 0.03
N VAL A 123 -19.57 17.22 0.95
CA VAL A 123 -20.83 17.94 0.79
C VAL A 123 -20.63 19.38 1.21
N GLN A 124 -21.07 20.32 0.40
CA GLN A 124 -21.00 21.76 0.69
C GLN A 124 -22.33 22.29 1.23
N GLY A 125 -22.26 23.43 1.93
CA GLY A 125 -23.41 24.22 2.33
C GLY A 125 -23.93 23.95 3.75
N ALA A 126 -24.86 24.80 4.19
CA ALA A 126 -25.27 24.90 5.60
C ALA A 126 -25.84 23.60 6.23
N ALA A 127 -26.35 22.67 5.41
CA ALA A 127 -26.91 21.40 5.87
C ALA A 127 -25.95 20.20 5.73
N CYS A 128 -24.68 20.43 5.35
CA CYS A 128 -23.77 19.36 4.95
C CYS A 128 -23.60 18.27 6.03
N ALA A 129 -23.68 18.64 7.31
CA ALA A 129 -23.52 17.73 8.43
C ALA A 129 -24.59 16.63 8.51
N SER A 130 -25.80 16.95 8.07
CA SER A 130 -26.92 16.00 8.06
C SER A 130 -26.85 15.01 6.90
N SER A 131 -26.25 15.42 5.78
CA SER A 131 -26.13 14.63 4.55
C SER A 131 -24.80 13.86 4.45
N ILE A 132 -23.73 14.32 5.09
CA ILE A 132 -22.39 13.76 4.89
C ILE A 132 -22.29 12.29 5.30
N LEU A 133 -23.09 11.86 6.28
CA LEU A 133 -23.13 10.48 6.78
C LEU A 133 -23.79 9.48 5.81
N THR A 134 -24.46 9.96 4.77
CA THR A 134 -25.08 9.10 3.73
C THR A 134 -24.61 9.45 2.33
N ALA A 135 -23.86 10.54 2.17
CA ALA A 135 -23.31 10.97 0.88
C ALA A 135 -22.43 9.89 0.24
N ALA A 136 -22.64 9.67 -1.06
CA ALA A 136 -21.78 8.82 -1.86
C ALA A 136 -20.39 9.46 -1.96
N GLY A 137 -19.35 8.68 -1.64
CA GLY A 137 -17.97 9.12 -1.79
C GLY A 137 -17.34 8.72 -3.13
N ALA A 138 -16.27 9.39 -3.49
CA ALA A 138 -15.35 8.99 -4.55
C ALA A 138 -14.24 8.08 -3.98
N PRO A 139 -13.84 7.02 -4.68
CA PRO A 139 -12.77 6.13 -4.22
C PRO A 139 -11.40 6.83 -4.28
N LEU A 140 -10.73 6.97 -3.14
CA LEU A 140 -9.37 7.54 -3.05
C LEU A 140 -8.29 6.62 -3.65
N THR A 141 -8.58 5.32 -3.71
CA THR A 141 -7.66 4.31 -4.27
C THR A 141 -7.76 4.19 -5.79
N ALA A 142 -8.76 4.81 -6.43
CA ALA A 142 -8.94 4.73 -7.88
C ALA A 142 -8.32 5.92 -8.65
N ALA A 143 -8.08 7.04 -7.98
CA ALA A 143 -7.50 8.24 -8.61
C ALA A 143 -5.99 8.13 -8.89
N ASN A 144 -5.33 7.09 -8.39
CA ASN A 144 -3.89 6.85 -8.57
C ASN A 144 -3.71 5.58 -9.37
N GLU A 145 -3.77 5.71 -10.69
CA GLU A 145 -3.56 4.63 -11.65
C GLU A 145 -2.24 3.88 -11.35
N ALA A 146 -2.36 2.61 -10.99
CA ALA A 146 -1.52 1.54 -11.55
C ALA A 146 -2.01 0.17 -11.10
N GLN A 147 -2.31 -0.05 -9.81
CA GLN A 147 -2.65 -1.38 -9.28
C GLN A 147 -3.53 -1.33 -8.03
N SER A 148 -4.48 -2.28 -7.96
CA SER A 148 -5.47 -2.44 -6.89
C SER A 148 -4.79 -2.53 -5.53
N LEU A 149 -5.01 -1.51 -4.70
CA LEU A 149 -4.67 -1.52 -3.28
C LEU A 149 -5.89 -2.05 -2.50
N ALA A 150 -5.77 -3.20 -1.85
CA ALA A 150 -6.82 -3.69 -0.97
C ALA A 150 -6.56 -3.23 0.46
N VAL A 151 -7.43 -2.36 0.97
CA VAL A 151 -7.41 -1.92 2.36
C VAL A 151 -8.26 -2.88 3.19
N ASN A 152 -7.62 -3.60 4.11
CA ASN A 152 -8.31 -4.51 5.02
C ASN A 152 -8.94 -3.76 6.19
N ASN A 153 -8.25 -2.72 6.67
CA ASN A 153 -8.71 -1.94 7.81
C ASN A 153 -8.28 -0.48 7.67
N LEU A 154 -9.18 0.43 8.02
CA LEU A 154 -8.93 1.85 8.21
C LEU A 154 -9.34 2.13 9.65
N THR A 155 -8.43 2.68 10.45
CA THR A 155 -8.70 2.96 11.86
C THR A 155 -8.33 4.38 12.23
N PHE A 156 -9.27 5.05 12.89
CA PHE A 156 -9.14 6.36 13.51
C PHE A 156 -9.18 6.20 15.03
N THR A 157 -8.15 6.72 15.69
CA THR A 157 -8.03 6.70 17.16
C THR A 157 -7.89 8.12 17.66
N TYR A 158 -8.69 8.49 18.66
CA TYR A 158 -8.88 9.88 19.05
C TYR A 158 -8.26 10.18 20.42
N TYR A 159 -7.61 11.33 20.54
CA TYR A 159 -6.95 11.76 21.78
C TYR A 159 -7.32 13.18 22.17
N SER A 160 -7.42 13.41 23.49
CA SER A 160 -7.82 14.71 24.06
C SER A 160 -6.73 15.80 24.02
N ALA A 161 -5.50 15.45 23.68
CA ALA A 161 -4.38 16.38 23.61
C ALA A 161 -3.58 16.20 22.31
N ALA A 162 -2.91 17.28 21.89
CA ALA A 162 -2.01 17.28 20.74
C ALA A 162 -0.78 16.40 20.99
N ASP A 163 -0.30 16.38 22.23
CA ASP A 163 0.89 15.63 22.64
C ASP A 163 0.58 14.17 22.98
N LEU A 164 1.63 13.35 23.08
CA LEU A 164 1.54 11.91 23.41
C LEU A 164 0.93 11.62 24.79
N GLY A 165 0.77 12.63 25.66
CA GLY A 165 0.14 12.49 26.99
C GLY A 165 -1.38 12.62 27.03
N GLY A 166 -2.06 12.79 25.89
CA GLY A 166 -3.52 12.89 25.83
C GLY A 166 -4.23 11.58 26.20
N ALA A 167 -5.38 11.68 26.86
CA ALA A 167 -6.22 10.53 27.15
C ALA A 167 -6.84 9.99 25.85
N LEU A 168 -6.88 8.67 25.72
CA LEU A 168 -7.61 7.99 24.65
C LEU A 168 -9.11 8.25 24.83
N LEU A 169 -9.76 8.71 23.76
CA LEU A 169 -11.20 8.92 23.72
C LEU A 169 -11.88 7.69 23.11
N SER A 170 -13.02 7.29 23.67
CA SER A 170 -13.80 6.17 23.14
C SER A 170 -14.42 6.52 21.78
N ALA A 171 -14.30 5.63 20.80
CA ALA A 171 -15.06 5.67 19.55
C ALA A 171 -16.28 4.75 19.66
N PRO A 172 -17.50 5.16 19.24
CA PRO A 172 -17.84 6.45 18.63
C PRO A 172 -17.64 7.63 19.57
N LEU A 173 -17.14 8.76 19.04
CA LEU A 173 -17.00 9.98 19.82
C LEU A 173 -18.39 10.51 20.23
N SER A 174 -18.59 10.71 21.54
CA SER A 174 -19.69 11.53 22.03
C SER A 174 -19.45 13.00 21.65
N THR A 175 -20.50 13.82 21.64
CA THR A 175 -20.38 15.26 21.38
C THR A 175 -19.37 15.94 22.32
N GLY A 176 -19.37 15.56 23.61
CA GLY A 176 -18.39 16.07 24.58
C GLY A 176 -16.95 15.70 24.22
N ASN A 177 -16.71 14.43 23.84
CA ASN A 177 -15.38 13.99 23.43
C ASN A 177 -14.95 14.60 22.09
N ALA A 178 -15.88 14.90 21.18
CA ALA A 178 -15.58 15.60 19.93
C ALA A 178 -15.05 17.03 20.16
N TYR A 179 -15.50 17.73 21.21
CA TYR A 179 -14.90 19.01 21.63
C TYR A 179 -13.50 18.87 22.25
N LEU A 180 -13.18 17.69 22.78
CA LEU A 180 -11.89 17.41 23.42
C LEU A 180 -10.86 16.85 22.43
N ALA A 181 -11.28 16.25 21.32
CA ALA A 181 -10.37 15.69 20.33
C ALA A 181 -9.38 16.74 19.80
N ARG A 182 -8.09 16.42 19.82
CA ARG A 182 -6.99 17.29 19.34
C ARG A 182 -6.03 16.55 18.41
N ARG A 183 -5.88 15.24 18.62
CA ARG A 183 -5.07 14.36 17.78
C ARG A 183 -5.91 13.16 17.34
N ILE A 184 -5.73 12.80 16.08
CA ILE A 184 -6.29 11.59 15.48
C ILE A 184 -5.12 10.79 14.90
N ASP A 185 -4.96 9.58 15.42
CA ASP A 185 -4.03 8.61 14.86
C ASP A 185 -4.79 7.82 13.79
N VAL A 186 -4.27 7.86 12.57
CA VAL A 186 -4.84 7.20 11.39
C VAL A 186 -3.94 6.02 11.05
N SER A 187 -4.51 4.82 11.02
CA SER A 187 -3.79 3.63 10.58
C SER A 187 -4.54 2.90 9.47
N VAL A 188 -3.80 2.41 8.49
CA VAL A 188 -4.33 1.63 7.37
C VAL A 188 -3.57 0.31 7.30
N THR A 189 -4.32 -0.79 7.34
CA THR A 189 -3.78 -2.13 7.07
C THR A 189 -4.11 -2.51 5.64
N VAL A 190 -3.07 -2.79 4.86
CA VAL A 190 -3.16 -3.10 3.44
C VAL A 190 -2.72 -4.54 3.21
N ARG A 191 -3.39 -5.22 2.29
CA ARG A 191 -2.92 -6.48 1.72
C ARG A 191 -2.67 -6.32 0.23
N GLY A 192 -1.54 -6.84 -0.22
CA GLY A 192 -1.25 -6.90 -1.65
C GLY A 192 -2.23 -7.82 -2.37
N VAL A 193 -2.72 -7.38 -3.54
CA VAL A 193 -3.66 -8.18 -4.35
C VAL A 193 -2.91 -9.22 -5.16
N LYS A 194 -1.64 -8.94 -5.51
CA LYS A 194 -0.75 -9.84 -6.23
C LYS A 194 0.47 -10.26 -5.41
N SER A 195 0.93 -9.43 -4.48
CA SER A 195 1.89 -9.83 -3.47
C SER A 195 1.14 -10.50 -2.31
N ALA A 196 1.08 -11.84 -2.31
CA ALA A 196 0.42 -12.61 -1.26
C ALA A 196 1.14 -12.57 0.11
N GLY A 197 2.06 -11.61 0.30
CA GLY A 197 2.75 -11.36 1.55
C GLY A 197 1.78 -11.02 2.69
N PRO A 198 2.27 -11.07 3.94
CA PRO A 198 1.47 -10.69 5.09
C PRO A 198 0.98 -9.23 4.94
N PRO A 199 -0.24 -8.92 5.40
CA PRO A 199 -0.70 -7.54 5.46
C PRO A 199 0.28 -6.66 6.22
N PHE A 200 0.48 -5.44 5.75
CA PHE A 200 1.31 -4.45 6.43
C PHE A 200 0.45 -3.28 6.89
N THR A 201 0.81 -2.69 8.02
CA THR A 201 0.11 -1.53 8.58
C THR A 201 1.00 -0.30 8.50
N ILE A 202 0.46 0.80 7.99
CA ILE A 202 1.08 2.11 8.05
C ILE A 202 0.20 2.99 8.92
N ALA A 203 0.81 3.74 9.84
CA ALA A 203 0.12 4.66 10.71
C ALA A 203 0.76 6.05 10.66
N THR A 204 -0.05 7.07 10.90
CA THR A 204 0.38 8.45 11.05
C THR A 204 -0.51 9.16 12.07
N GLN A 205 0.00 10.26 12.60
CA GLN A 205 -0.76 11.11 13.52
C GLN A 205 -1.04 12.46 12.86
N ALA A 206 -2.25 12.94 13.08
CA ALA A 206 -2.70 14.25 12.65
C ALA A 206 -3.20 15.02 13.87
N VAL A 207 -2.55 16.13 14.17
CA VAL A 207 -3.01 17.10 15.16
C VAL A 207 -3.76 18.19 14.40
N PHE A 208 -4.93 18.55 14.90
CA PHE A 208 -5.70 19.68 14.38
C PHE A 208 -5.99 20.66 15.50
N ARG A 209 -6.18 21.93 15.13
CA ARG A 209 -6.56 22.98 16.08
C ARG A 209 -8.07 23.08 16.07
N VAL A 210 -8.68 23.02 17.26
CA VAL A 210 -10.10 23.37 17.37
C VAL A 210 -10.22 24.87 17.12
N GLY A 211 -11.00 25.23 16.10
CA GLY A 211 -11.33 26.61 15.77
C GLY A 211 -11.85 27.36 17.00
N ARG A 212 -11.50 28.63 17.11
CA ARG A 212 -12.01 29.53 18.16
C ARG A 212 -13.37 30.07 17.77
#